data_AF-A0A177HFR8-F1
#
_entry.id   AF-A0A177HFR8-F1
#
_cell.length_a   1.000
_cell.length_b   1.000
_cell.length_c   1.000
_cell.angle_alpha   90.00
_cell.angle_beta   90.00
_cell.angle_gamma   90.00
#
_symmetry.space_group_name_H-M   'P 1'
#
loop_
_entity.id
_entity.type
_entity.pdbx_description
1 polymer ?
#
loop_
_entity_poly.entity_id
_entity_poly.type
_entity_poly.pdbx_seq_one_letter_code
_entity_poly.pdbx_strand_id
1 'polypeptide(L)'
;MHLTWELPEDTDAGLKARVRRVTYELGPISEDDGSTVRQYPWEPGRPSNMTCYLTDAEWQLEDLKRGETLDRMPMDTASFRVRPDGTELNRLDLMIDFVPVIHITNTIPEGGEHWGRSAIARVLQGLDELAATDSDSSAASATTGTPIIALSGARLPLDRATGKPEQLKVEAGAVWQLGDSGRMDALDTSPQLAELRSRAEHLLDRIASNSRITAVGLGTLDASEVPSGYAFKLALAPLDALVGAMRLAREHKYRLLFKFVQRLYQAGRAEGWTAGESFPARLAWAPHTPTSGDEQEHNALHLEEAGAAVALVGERANARELRRALEPVLTSRERRGAMAKAARTLGKPDAAMRLAELLLSVALNEHHRR
;
A
#
# COMPACT_ATOMS: atom_id res chain seq x y z
N MET A 1 2.96 -20.58 13.04
CA MET A 1 2.91 -19.60 11.94
C MET A 1 4.28 -19.52 11.32
N HIS A 2 4.38 -19.70 10.00
CA HIS A 2 5.66 -19.77 9.28
C HIS A 2 5.75 -18.63 8.28
N LEU A 3 6.86 -17.90 8.31
CA LEU A 3 7.27 -16.96 7.27
C LEU A 3 8.46 -17.55 6.54
N THR A 4 8.28 -17.87 5.26
CA THR A 4 9.28 -18.58 4.47
C THR A 4 9.57 -17.84 3.19
N TRP A 5 10.84 -17.71 2.84
CA TRP A 5 11.28 -17.17 1.56
C TRP A 5 12.60 -17.81 1.14
N GLU A 6 12.84 -17.77 -0.16
CA GLU A 6 14.10 -18.23 -0.74
C GLU A 6 15.14 -17.10 -0.67
N LEU A 7 16.38 -17.49 -0.36
CA LEU A 7 17.55 -16.65 -0.47
C LEU A 7 18.37 -17.17 -1.65
N PRO A 8 18.61 -16.34 -2.68
CA PRO A 8 19.38 -16.76 -3.84
C PRO A 8 20.83 -17.07 -3.44
N GLU A 9 21.53 -17.78 -4.32
CA GLU A 9 22.96 -18.00 -4.19
C GLU A 9 23.71 -16.66 -4.19
N ASP A 10 24.69 -16.53 -3.31
CA ASP A 10 25.59 -15.40 -3.20
C ASP A 10 27.03 -15.92 -3.34
N THR A 11 27.57 -15.79 -4.54
CA THR A 11 28.91 -16.29 -4.89
C THR A 11 30.02 -15.53 -4.17
N ASP A 12 29.81 -14.25 -3.88
CA ASP A 12 30.80 -13.38 -3.23
C ASP A 12 30.94 -13.74 -1.75
N ALA A 13 29.82 -14.07 -1.09
CA ALA A 13 29.80 -14.57 0.28
C ALA A 13 30.04 -16.10 0.40
N GLY A 14 30.13 -16.82 -0.72
CA GLY A 14 30.27 -18.28 -0.75
C GLY A 14 29.05 -19.03 -0.22
N LEU A 15 27.85 -18.45 -0.35
CA LEU A 15 26.61 -18.99 0.16
C LEU A 15 25.77 -19.61 -0.96
N LYS A 16 25.43 -20.89 -0.82
CA LYS A 16 24.49 -21.56 -1.73
C LYS A 16 23.05 -21.05 -1.56
N ALA A 17 22.23 -21.28 -2.59
CA ALA A 17 20.80 -21.04 -2.52
C ALA A 17 20.17 -21.80 -1.34
N ARG A 18 19.31 -21.13 -0.58
CA ARG A 18 18.77 -21.63 0.69
C ARG A 18 17.36 -21.13 0.94
N VAL A 19 16.59 -21.88 1.72
CA VAL A 19 15.29 -21.44 2.23
C VAL A 19 15.48 -20.97 3.66
N ARG A 20 14.91 -19.81 4.00
CA ARG A 20 14.80 -19.35 5.38
C ARG A 20 13.36 -19.43 5.85
N ARG A 21 13.13 -20.00 7.04
CA ARG A 21 11.82 -20.05 7.70
C ARG A 21 11.92 -19.47 9.11
N VAL A 22 11.10 -18.45 9.36
CA VAL A 22 10.86 -17.93 10.71
C VAL A 22 9.53 -18.47 11.21
N THR A 23 9.57 -19.20 12.31
CA THR A 23 8.42 -19.81 12.95
C THR A 23 8.10 -19.12 14.26
N TYR A 24 6.85 -18.70 14.40
CA TYR A 24 6.24 -18.34 15.68
C TYR A 24 5.22 -19.40 16.05
N GLU A 25 5.38 -20.04 17.20
CA GLU A 25 4.49 -21.09 17.66
C GLU A 25 4.09 -20.88 19.12
N LEU A 26 2.81 -21.13 19.44
CA LEU A 26 2.37 -21.18 20.82
C LEU A 26 2.51 -22.61 21.33
N GLY A 27 3.20 -22.78 22.45
CA GLY A 27 3.39 -24.07 23.10
C GLY A 27 3.27 -23.96 24.61
N PRO A 28 3.16 -25.10 25.32
CA PRO A 28 3.21 -25.12 26.77
C PRO A 28 4.60 -24.69 27.27
N ILE A 29 4.67 -24.01 28.42
CA ILE A 29 5.95 -23.55 29.01
C ILE A 29 6.83 -24.74 29.45
N SER A 30 6.20 -25.82 29.89
CA SER A 30 6.84 -27.08 30.25
C SER A 30 6.17 -28.22 29.49
N GLU A 31 6.97 -29.10 28.89
CA GLU A 31 6.48 -30.29 28.19
C GLU A 31 6.12 -31.42 29.17
N ASP A 32 6.75 -31.44 30.35
CA ASP A 32 6.66 -32.54 31.32
C ASP A 32 5.58 -32.34 32.39
N ASP A 33 5.28 -31.09 32.75
CA ASP A 33 4.36 -30.78 33.85
C ASP A 33 3.48 -29.58 33.49
N GLY A 34 2.26 -29.87 33.04
CA GLY A 34 1.24 -28.88 32.69
C GLY A 34 0.82 -27.95 33.84
N SER A 35 1.40 -28.12 35.03
CA SER A 35 1.29 -27.22 36.19
C SER A 35 2.12 -25.94 36.05
N THR A 36 3.12 -25.90 35.17
CA THR A 36 4.00 -24.73 35.03
C THR A 36 3.24 -23.57 34.40
N VAL A 37 3.01 -22.52 35.19
CA VAL A 37 2.30 -21.32 34.75
C VAL A 37 3.17 -20.08 34.91
N ARG A 38 2.98 -19.11 34.01
CA ARG A 38 3.65 -17.80 34.04
C ARG A 38 2.63 -16.69 34.24
N GLN A 39 2.98 -15.79 35.14
CA GLN A 39 2.24 -14.54 35.31
C GLN A 39 2.76 -13.52 34.29
N TYR A 40 1.94 -13.22 33.28
CA TYR A 40 2.29 -12.20 32.29
C TYR A 40 2.00 -10.78 32.82
N PRO A 41 2.82 -9.77 32.45
CA PRO A 41 2.66 -8.40 32.97
C PRO A 41 1.34 -7.73 32.58
N TRP A 42 0.74 -8.09 31.45
CA TRP A 42 -0.47 -7.46 30.90
C TRP A 42 -1.79 -8.02 31.44
N GLU A 43 -1.76 -9.12 32.19
CA GLU A 43 -2.96 -9.74 32.74
C GLU A 43 -2.71 -10.23 34.17
N PRO A 44 -2.44 -9.32 35.14
CA PRO A 44 -2.20 -9.67 36.53
C PRO A 44 -3.32 -10.54 37.11
N GLY A 45 -2.96 -11.64 37.78
CA GLY A 45 -3.92 -12.54 38.43
C GLY A 45 -4.51 -13.63 37.52
N ARG A 46 -4.16 -13.64 36.23
CA ARG A 46 -4.50 -14.72 35.30
C ARG A 46 -3.22 -15.35 34.73
N PRO A 47 -2.62 -16.32 35.44
CA PRO A 47 -1.44 -16.99 34.93
C PRO A 47 -1.80 -17.88 33.73
N SER A 48 -0.85 -18.06 32.82
CA SER A 48 -1.01 -18.88 31.61
C SER A 48 0.09 -19.92 31.53
N ASN A 49 -0.25 -21.13 31.07
CA ASN A 49 0.72 -22.20 30.81
C ASN A 49 1.29 -22.16 29.39
N MET A 50 0.90 -21.16 28.58
CA MET A 50 1.34 -21.02 27.19
C MET A 50 2.41 -19.93 27.05
N THR A 51 3.36 -20.15 26.14
CA THR A 51 4.29 -19.14 25.66
C THR A 51 4.47 -19.23 24.14
N CYS A 52 4.96 -18.17 23.54
CA CYS A 52 5.34 -18.12 22.13
C CYS A 52 6.83 -18.41 22.00
N TYR A 53 7.15 -19.41 21.20
CA TYR A 53 8.51 -19.73 20.80
C TYR A 53 8.83 -19.14 19.43
N LEU A 54 10.08 -18.73 19.26
CA LEU A 54 10.68 -18.28 18.01
C LEU A 54 11.72 -19.28 17.52
N THR A 55 11.56 -19.75 16.30
CA THR A 55 12.59 -20.51 15.58
C THR A 55 12.94 -19.79 14.29
N ASP A 56 14.22 -19.50 14.06
CA ASP A 56 14.72 -18.90 12.82
C ASP A 56 15.77 -19.82 12.23
N ALA A 57 15.37 -20.56 11.20
CA ALA A 57 16.15 -21.64 10.62
C ALA A 57 16.33 -21.47 9.11
N GLU A 58 17.45 -21.97 8.61
CA GLU A 58 17.84 -21.98 7.21
C GLU A 58 18.16 -23.41 6.76
N TRP A 59 17.77 -23.76 5.53
CA TRP A 59 18.06 -25.05 4.87
C TRP A 59 18.67 -24.78 3.51
N GLN A 60 19.69 -25.55 3.11
CA GLN A 60 20.17 -25.47 1.73
C GLN A 60 19.11 -26.07 0.80
N LEU A 61 18.90 -25.45 -0.36
CA LEU A 61 17.88 -25.94 -1.31
C LEU A 61 18.17 -27.38 -1.77
N GLU A 62 19.44 -27.75 -1.85
CA GLU A 62 19.90 -29.08 -2.25
C GLU A 62 19.58 -30.19 -1.24
N ASP A 63 19.41 -29.83 0.04
CA ASP A 63 19.09 -30.78 1.13
C ASP A 63 17.59 -31.09 1.21
N LEU A 64 16.75 -30.26 0.59
CA LEU A 64 15.29 -30.40 0.62
C LEU A 64 14.80 -31.43 -0.41
N LYS A 65 14.15 -32.49 0.04
CA LYS A 65 13.65 -33.57 -0.82
C LYS A 65 12.21 -33.35 -1.27
N ARG A 66 11.85 -33.94 -2.43
CA ARG A 66 10.45 -33.99 -2.90
C ARG A 66 9.56 -34.66 -1.85
N GLY A 67 8.56 -33.92 -1.35
CA GLY A 67 7.59 -34.38 -0.35
C GLY A 67 7.70 -33.65 0.99
N GLU A 68 8.77 -32.91 1.22
CA GLU A 68 8.87 -31.98 2.35
C GLU A 68 7.92 -30.80 2.13
N THR A 69 7.18 -30.46 3.19
CA THR A 69 6.21 -29.34 3.18
C THR A 69 6.72 -28.25 4.10
N LEU A 70 6.23 -27.01 3.92
CA LEU A 70 6.61 -25.86 4.74
C LEU A 70 6.43 -26.11 6.25
N ASP A 71 5.43 -26.90 6.64
CA ASP A 71 5.17 -27.26 8.04
C ASP A 71 6.08 -28.40 8.55
N ARG A 72 6.61 -29.23 7.65
CA ARG A 72 7.39 -30.44 7.96
C ARG A 72 8.76 -30.43 7.27
N MET A 73 9.53 -29.37 7.50
CA MET A 73 10.93 -29.31 7.08
C MET A 73 11.83 -30.12 8.02
N PRO A 74 12.86 -30.80 7.50
CA PRO A 74 13.78 -31.63 8.27
C PRO A 74 14.58 -30.77 9.26
N MET A 75 14.35 -30.96 10.57
CA MET A 75 15.01 -30.15 11.59
C MET A 75 16.46 -30.56 11.85
N ASP A 76 16.85 -31.75 11.41
CA ASP A 76 18.21 -32.33 11.51
C ASP A 76 19.20 -31.69 10.52
N THR A 77 18.71 -31.18 9.39
CA THR A 77 19.51 -30.44 8.40
C THR A 77 19.37 -28.93 8.53
N ALA A 78 18.59 -28.46 9.51
CA ALA A 78 18.37 -27.04 9.75
C ALA A 78 19.61 -26.39 10.38
N SER A 79 20.01 -25.24 9.87
CA SER A 79 20.95 -24.33 10.53
C SER A 79 20.17 -23.21 11.22
N PHE A 80 20.38 -23.04 12.52
CA PHE A 80 19.67 -22.03 13.31
C PHE A 80 20.48 -20.74 13.38
N ARG A 81 19.79 -19.60 13.25
CA ARG A 81 20.44 -18.30 13.39
C ARG A 81 20.78 -18.06 14.86
N VAL A 82 21.97 -17.53 15.11
CA VAL A 82 22.43 -17.16 16.44
C VAL A 82 22.36 -15.65 16.60
N ARG A 83 21.82 -15.19 17.75
CA ARG A 83 21.79 -13.78 18.12
C ARG A 83 23.22 -13.26 18.41
N PRO A 84 23.43 -11.93 18.42
CA PRO A 84 24.71 -11.35 18.83
C PRO A 84 25.16 -11.73 20.25
N ASP A 85 24.22 -12.11 21.12
CA ASP A 85 24.48 -12.58 22.49
C ASP A 85 24.87 -14.07 22.56
N GLY A 86 24.97 -14.77 21.44
CA GLY A 86 25.30 -16.20 21.36
C GLY A 86 24.09 -17.14 21.51
N THR A 87 22.88 -16.60 21.71
CA THR A 87 21.67 -17.43 21.87
C THR A 87 21.19 -17.93 20.50
N GLU A 88 21.07 -19.24 20.37
CA GLU A 88 20.49 -19.86 19.18
C GLU A 88 18.97 -19.62 19.10
N LEU A 89 18.47 -19.27 17.92
CA LEU A 89 17.05 -19.09 17.65
C LEU A 89 16.38 -20.42 17.30
N ASN A 90 16.43 -21.36 18.23
CA ASN A 90 15.76 -22.65 18.12
C ASN A 90 14.78 -22.82 19.28
N ARG A 91 13.48 -22.70 18.99
CA ARG A 91 12.41 -22.66 20.01
C ARG A 91 12.73 -21.72 21.18
N LEU A 92 13.22 -20.53 20.86
CA LEU A 92 13.53 -19.53 21.87
C LEU A 92 12.24 -18.97 22.48
N ASP A 93 12.10 -19.06 23.80
CA ASP A 93 10.97 -18.50 24.53
C ASP A 93 10.95 -16.96 24.44
N LEU A 94 9.94 -16.40 23.78
CA LEU A 94 9.77 -14.95 23.63
C LEU A 94 9.13 -14.30 24.87
N MET A 95 8.71 -15.08 25.85
CA MET A 95 8.05 -14.61 27.06
C MET A 95 6.76 -13.83 26.77
N ILE A 96 5.99 -14.28 25.77
CA ILE A 96 4.68 -13.72 25.37
C ILE A 96 3.65 -14.83 25.14
N ASP A 97 2.37 -14.55 25.36
CA ASP A 97 1.25 -15.51 25.23
C ASP A 97 0.47 -15.38 23.91
N PHE A 98 1.07 -14.75 22.89
CA PHE A 98 0.47 -14.53 21.59
C PHE A 98 1.51 -14.61 20.47
N VAL A 99 1.06 -14.96 19.26
CA VAL A 99 1.90 -14.89 18.06
C VAL A 99 2.03 -13.41 17.64
N PRO A 100 3.24 -12.82 17.60
CA PRO A 100 3.44 -11.39 17.36
C PRO A 100 3.34 -11.01 15.87
N VAL A 101 2.38 -11.60 15.15
CA VAL A 101 2.14 -11.33 13.72
C VAL A 101 0.72 -10.90 13.48
N ILE A 102 0.56 -9.85 12.70
CA ILE A 102 -0.74 -9.30 12.32
C ILE A 102 -0.84 -9.25 10.81
N HIS A 103 -1.76 -10.07 10.28
CA HIS A 103 -2.13 -10.00 8.87
C HIS A 103 -3.07 -8.82 8.63
N ILE A 104 -2.62 -7.83 7.86
CA ILE A 104 -3.40 -6.64 7.47
C ILE A 104 -3.95 -6.87 6.06
N THR A 105 -5.28 -6.93 5.94
CA THR A 105 -5.96 -7.11 4.66
C THR A 105 -6.50 -5.79 4.12
N ASN A 106 -6.66 -5.71 2.80
CA ASN A 106 -7.29 -4.57 2.12
C ASN A 106 -8.78 -4.81 1.84
N THR A 107 -9.26 -6.00 2.13
CA THR A 107 -10.61 -6.45 1.86
C THR A 107 -11.16 -7.13 3.11
N ILE A 108 -12.48 -7.00 3.29
CA ILE A 108 -13.23 -7.76 4.28
C ILE A 108 -13.39 -9.15 3.65
N PRO A 109 -12.79 -10.21 4.22
CA PRO A 109 -12.90 -11.53 3.64
C PRO A 109 -14.36 -12.00 3.68
N GLU A 110 -14.81 -12.66 2.62
CA GLU A 110 -16.09 -13.38 2.65
C GLU A 110 -15.98 -14.57 3.62
N GLY A 111 -17.11 -15.03 4.16
CA GLY A 111 -17.13 -16.04 5.22
C GLY A 111 -16.37 -17.32 4.82
N GLY A 112 -15.20 -17.53 5.43
CA GLY A 112 -14.33 -18.69 5.17
C GLY A 112 -13.01 -18.35 4.47
N GLU A 113 -12.88 -17.16 3.87
CA GLU A 113 -11.60 -16.70 3.34
C GLU A 113 -10.77 -16.04 4.45
N HIS A 114 -9.49 -16.38 4.54
CA HIS A 114 -8.57 -15.82 5.55
C HIS A 114 -7.64 -14.75 4.97
N TRP A 115 -7.52 -14.72 3.64
CA TRP A 115 -6.53 -13.97 2.91
C TRP A 115 -7.21 -12.84 2.16
N GLY A 116 -6.80 -11.61 2.44
CA GLY A 116 -7.33 -10.46 1.72
C GLY A 116 -6.92 -10.51 0.24
N ARG A 117 -7.77 -10.02 -0.65
CA ARG A 117 -7.42 -9.76 -2.06
C ARG A 117 -6.70 -8.41 -2.21
N SER A 118 -5.70 -8.36 -3.08
CA SER A 118 -5.03 -7.12 -3.48
C SER A 118 -6.01 -6.16 -4.17
N ALA A 119 -5.86 -4.85 -3.95
CA ALA A 119 -6.69 -3.83 -4.58
C ALA A 119 -6.50 -3.81 -6.12
N ILE A 120 -5.25 -4.04 -6.58
CA ILE A 120 -4.92 -4.06 -8.01
C ILE A 120 -5.40 -5.33 -8.72
N ALA A 121 -5.67 -6.41 -7.97
CA ALA A 121 -6.08 -7.70 -8.55
C ALA A 121 -7.43 -7.64 -9.28
N ARG A 122 -8.18 -6.54 -9.16
CA ARG A 122 -9.41 -6.29 -9.92
C ARG A 122 -9.16 -5.74 -11.33
N VAL A 123 -7.98 -5.17 -11.56
CA VAL A 123 -7.65 -4.43 -12.79
C VAL A 123 -6.39 -4.94 -13.49
N LEU A 124 -5.75 -6.01 -13.00
CA LEU A 124 -4.54 -6.59 -13.61
C LEU A 124 -4.72 -6.86 -15.11
N GLN A 125 -5.82 -7.51 -15.49
CA GLN A 125 -6.11 -7.76 -16.90
C GLN A 125 -6.20 -6.46 -17.72
N GLY A 126 -6.81 -5.41 -17.16
CA GLY A 126 -6.90 -4.12 -17.83
C GLY A 126 -5.52 -3.46 -18.00
N LEU A 127 -4.64 -3.58 -16.99
CA LEU A 127 -3.27 -3.08 -17.06
C LEU A 127 -2.44 -3.84 -18.10
N ASP A 128 -2.59 -5.16 -18.18
CA ASP A 128 -1.92 -5.99 -19.20
C ASP A 128 -2.40 -5.62 -20.61
N GLU A 129 -3.72 -5.45 -20.80
CA GLU A 129 -4.31 -5.01 -22.06
C GLU A 129 -3.86 -3.60 -22.46
N LEU A 130 -3.70 -2.69 -21.50
CA LEU A 130 -3.20 -1.34 -21.74
C LEU A 130 -1.74 -1.37 -22.19
N ALA A 131 -0.87 -2.11 -21.49
CA ALA A 131 0.54 -2.24 -21.85
C ALA A 131 0.74 -2.86 -23.25
N ALA A 132 -0.10 -3.85 -23.60
CA ALA A 132 -0.12 -4.40 -24.95
C ALA A 132 -0.56 -3.36 -25.99
N THR A 133 -1.62 -2.60 -25.70
CA THR A 133 -2.14 -1.55 -26.59
C THR A 133 -1.12 -0.43 -26.81
N ASP A 134 -0.36 -0.04 -25.78
CA ASP A 134 0.72 0.96 -25.89
C ASP A 134 1.86 0.46 -26.78
N SER A 135 2.22 -0.82 -26.64
CA SER A 135 3.23 -1.48 -27.48
C SER A 135 2.80 -1.50 -28.95
N ASP A 136 1.55 -1.85 -29.22
CA ASP A 136 0.97 -1.84 -30.57
C ASP A 136 0.88 -0.42 -31.14
N SER A 137 0.49 0.56 -30.31
CA SER A 137 0.42 1.98 -30.70
C SER A 137 1.79 2.55 -31.07
N SER A 138 2.83 2.18 -30.32
CA SER A 138 4.21 2.55 -30.62
C SER A 138 4.67 1.98 -31.96
N ALA A 139 4.39 0.69 -32.21
CA ALA A 139 4.70 0.06 -33.49
C ALA A 139 3.92 0.68 -34.66
N ALA A 140 2.62 0.97 -34.47
CA ALA A 140 1.78 1.60 -35.48
C ALA A 140 2.25 3.03 -35.81
N SER A 141 2.61 3.82 -34.79
CA SER A 141 3.10 5.20 -34.94
C SER A 141 4.33 5.30 -35.84
N ALA A 142 5.21 4.29 -35.83
CA ALA A 142 6.36 4.24 -36.73
C ALA A 142 5.94 4.21 -38.21
N THR A 143 4.88 3.47 -38.55
CA THR A 143 4.36 3.38 -39.92
C THR A 143 3.57 4.61 -40.33
N THR A 144 2.87 5.26 -39.40
CA THR A 144 2.19 6.54 -39.68
C THR A 144 3.21 7.67 -39.88
N GLY A 145 4.27 7.72 -39.05
CA GLY A 145 5.32 8.73 -39.17
C GLY A 145 6.23 8.53 -40.39
N THR A 146 6.33 7.29 -40.89
CA THR A 146 7.06 6.93 -42.12
C THR A 146 6.13 6.12 -43.02
N PRO A 147 5.23 6.77 -43.78
CA PRO A 147 4.18 6.09 -44.53
C PRO A 147 4.77 5.16 -45.59
N ILE A 148 4.08 4.03 -45.81
CA ILE A 148 4.42 3.11 -46.89
C ILE A 148 3.93 3.73 -48.20
N ILE A 149 4.86 3.95 -49.14
CA ILE A 149 4.59 4.55 -50.44
C ILE A 149 4.66 3.46 -51.51
N ALA A 150 3.60 3.36 -52.32
CA ALA A 150 3.56 2.54 -53.51
C ALA A 150 3.59 3.44 -54.75
N LEU A 151 4.52 3.15 -55.66
CA LEU A 151 4.65 3.86 -56.93
C LEU A 151 4.26 2.91 -58.07
N SER A 152 3.27 3.31 -58.88
CA SER A 152 2.88 2.61 -60.10
C SER A 152 3.47 3.32 -61.32
N GLY A 153 4.00 2.56 -62.27
CA GLY A 153 4.59 3.09 -63.52
C GLY A 153 5.93 3.81 -63.34
N ALA A 154 6.53 3.77 -62.14
CA ALA A 154 7.87 4.30 -61.86
C ALA A 154 8.93 3.20 -62.00
N ARG A 155 10.09 3.52 -62.59
CA ARG A 155 11.25 2.62 -62.61
C ARG A 155 12.20 3.03 -61.49
N LEU A 156 12.34 2.18 -60.47
CA LEU A 156 13.34 2.40 -59.43
C LEU A 156 14.74 2.12 -59.98
N PRO A 157 15.77 2.87 -59.54
CA PRO A 157 17.16 2.56 -59.87
C PRO A 157 17.49 1.12 -59.44
N LEU A 158 18.22 0.40 -60.29
CA LEU A 158 18.71 -0.94 -59.97
C LEU A 158 20.15 -0.83 -59.46
N ASP A 159 20.46 -1.55 -58.38
CA ASP A 159 21.83 -1.76 -57.93
C ASP A 159 22.61 -2.50 -59.02
N ARG A 160 23.67 -1.86 -59.53
CA ARG A 160 24.48 -2.36 -60.63
C ARG A 160 25.24 -3.65 -60.29
N ALA A 161 25.44 -3.96 -59.00
CA ALA A 161 26.13 -5.16 -58.56
C ALA A 161 25.19 -6.36 -58.40
N THR A 162 23.95 -6.14 -57.99
CA THR A 162 23.02 -7.22 -57.62
C THR A 162 21.80 -7.34 -58.55
N GLY A 163 21.56 -6.36 -59.42
CA GLY A 163 20.44 -6.32 -60.34
C GLY A 163 19.07 -6.14 -59.66
N LYS A 164 19.05 -5.86 -58.36
CA LYS A 164 17.83 -5.64 -57.57
C LYS A 164 17.49 -4.16 -57.47
N PRO A 165 16.22 -3.79 -57.28
CA PRO A 165 15.84 -2.40 -56.98
C PRO A 165 16.59 -1.88 -55.76
N GLU A 166 17.19 -0.69 -55.87
CA GLU A 166 17.88 -0.02 -54.78
C GLU A 166 16.86 0.37 -53.69
N GLN A 167 17.22 0.17 -52.41
CA GLN A 167 16.41 0.66 -51.30
C GLN A 167 16.53 2.18 -51.22
N LEU A 168 15.51 2.87 -51.72
CA LEU A 168 15.46 4.33 -51.67
C LEU A 168 14.94 4.81 -50.32
N LYS A 169 15.69 5.73 -49.70
CA LYS A 169 15.22 6.47 -48.53
C LYS A 169 14.51 7.73 -48.99
N VAL A 170 13.24 7.87 -48.59
CA VAL A 170 12.44 9.05 -48.88
C VAL A 170 12.72 10.12 -47.83
N GLU A 171 13.05 11.34 -48.27
CA GLU A 171 13.28 12.49 -47.40
C GLU A 171 12.40 13.68 -47.83
N ALA A 172 12.16 14.61 -46.90
CA ALA A 172 11.35 15.79 -47.16
C ALA A 172 11.92 16.61 -48.33
N GLY A 173 11.09 16.91 -49.34
CA GLY A 173 11.49 17.65 -50.55
C GLY A 173 11.97 16.78 -51.72
N ALA A 174 11.96 15.45 -51.60
CA ALA A 174 12.24 14.56 -52.72
C ALA A 174 11.21 14.72 -53.85
N VAL A 175 11.69 14.71 -55.10
CA VAL A 175 10.85 14.77 -56.32
C VAL A 175 11.09 13.51 -57.14
N TRP A 176 10.01 12.80 -57.49
CA TRP A 176 10.08 11.61 -58.36
C TRP A 176 9.46 11.86 -59.72
N GLN A 177 10.15 11.39 -60.75
CA GLN A 177 9.62 11.36 -62.10
C GLN A 177 8.80 10.08 -62.29
N LEU A 178 7.48 10.25 -62.45
CA LEU A 178 6.56 9.16 -62.78
C LEU A 178 6.43 9.04 -64.31
N GLY A 179 6.15 7.85 -64.83
CA GLY A 179 5.83 7.65 -66.25
C GLY A 179 4.47 8.26 -66.64
N ASP A 180 4.13 8.23 -67.93
CA ASP A 180 2.95 8.91 -68.51
C ASP A 180 1.60 8.49 -67.89
N SER A 181 1.53 7.32 -67.27
CA SER A 181 0.36 6.81 -66.52
C SER A 181 0.67 6.54 -65.03
N GLY A 182 1.74 7.13 -64.50
CA GLY A 182 2.23 6.82 -63.17
C GLY A 182 1.40 7.45 -62.06
N ARG A 183 1.25 6.71 -60.94
CA ARG A 183 0.51 7.15 -59.75
C ARG A 183 1.33 6.85 -58.51
N MET A 184 1.22 7.74 -57.52
CA MET A 184 1.69 7.49 -56.16
C MET A 184 0.48 7.25 -55.26
N ASP A 185 0.48 6.14 -54.53
CA ASP A 185 -0.46 5.86 -53.46
C ASP A 185 0.30 5.76 -52.15
N ALA A 186 -0.17 6.46 -51.12
CA ALA A 186 0.32 6.30 -49.76
C ALA A 186 -0.69 5.43 -48.99
N LEU A 187 -0.20 4.43 -48.27
CA LEU A 187 -1.04 3.68 -47.34
C LEU A 187 -1.21 4.51 -46.07
N ASP A 188 -2.40 5.11 -45.90
CA ASP A 188 -2.73 5.86 -44.69
C ASP A 188 -3.08 4.91 -43.55
N THR A 189 -2.20 4.84 -42.54
CA THR A 189 -2.40 4.07 -41.31
C THR A 189 -2.90 4.92 -40.13
N SER A 190 -3.12 6.23 -40.35
CA SER A 190 -3.56 7.14 -39.29
C SER A 190 -4.91 6.78 -38.67
N PRO A 191 -5.92 6.23 -39.39
CA PRO A 191 -7.18 5.80 -38.78
C PRO A 191 -7.01 4.65 -37.79
N GLN A 192 -6.14 3.69 -38.11
CA GLN A 192 -5.85 2.54 -37.24
C GLN A 192 -5.11 2.99 -35.97
N LEU A 193 -4.17 3.93 -36.11
CA LEU A 193 -3.49 4.54 -34.96
C LEU A 193 -4.48 5.33 -34.08
N ALA A 194 -5.43 6.05 -34.67
CA ALA A 194 -6.47 6.75 -33.93
C ALA A 194 -7.36 5.78 -33.12
N GLU A 195 -7.72 4.62 -33.70
CA GLU A 195 -8.47 3.58 -32.99
C GLU A 195 -7.69 2.99 -31.81
N LEU A 196 -6.38 2.74 -31.97
CA LEU A 196 -5.54 2.27 -30.86
C LEU A 196 -5.46 3.28 -29.71
N ARG A 197 -5.37 4.58 -30.02
CA ARG A 197 -5.41 5.65 -29.02
C ARG A 197 -6.77 5.71 -28.30
N SER A 198 -7.87 5.63 -29.05
CA SER A 198 -9.23 5.57 -28.50
C SER A 198 -9.41 4.35 -27.56
N ARG A 199 -8.87 3.20 -27.95
CA ARG A 199 -8.87 1.98 -27.12
C ARG A 199 -8.12 2.19 -25.80
N ALA A 200 -6.96 2.86 -25.82
CA ALA A 200 -6.20 3.15 -24.60
C ALA A 200 -7.01 4.02 -23.63
N GLU A 201 -7.68 5.05 -24.13
CA GLU A 201 -8.59 5.90 -23.33
C GLU A 201 -9.73 5.08 -22.69
N HIS A 202 -10.39 4.22 -23.48
CA HIS A 202 -11.45 3.35 -22.97
C HIS A 202 -10.94 2.33 -21.92
N LEU A 203 -9.72 1.81 -22.07
CA LEU A 203 -9.10 0.93 -21.08
C LEU A 203 -8.83 1.68 -19.76
N LEU A 204 -8.32 2.91 -19.83
CA LEU A 204 -8.12 3.75 -18.64
C LEU A 204 -9.43 4.01 -17.90
N ASP A 205 -10.52 4.30 -18.60
CA ASP A 205 -11.85 4.47 -18.00
C ASP A 205 -12.35 3.20 -17.30
N ARG A 206 -12.18 2.03 -17.93
CA ARG A 206 -12.53 0.74 -17.33
C ARG A 206 -11.68 0.44 -16.10
N ILE A 207 -10.38 0.73 -16.14
CA ILE A 207 -9.47 0.56 -15.00
C ILE A 207 -9.89 1.49 -13.85
N ALA A 208 -10.16 2.76 -14.11
CA ALA A 208 -10.59 3.74 -13.12
C ALA A 208 -11.90 3.32 -12.44
N SER A 209 -12.90 2.92 -13.25
CA SER A 209 -14.20 2.45 -12.75
C SER A 209 -14.07 1.19 -11.88
N ASN A 210 -13.33 0.17 -12.35
CA ASN A 210 -13.18 -1.10 -11.64
C ASN A 210 -12.27 -1.00 -10.39
N SER A 211 -11.28 -0.12 -10.42
CA SER A 211 -10.42 0.16 -9.26
C SER A 211 -11.10 1.05 -8.23
N ARG A 212 -12.18 1.77 -8.61
CA ARG A 212 -12.81 2.84 -7.83
C ARG A 212 -11.87 4.01 -7.54
N ILE A 213 -10.81 4.15 -8.35
CA ILE A 213 -9.91 5.30 -8.33
C ILE A 213 -10.36 6.19 -9.48
N THR A 214 -11.08 7.26 -9.17
CA THR A 214 -11.58 8.21 -10.19
C THR A 214 -10.44 9.09 -10.71
N ALA A 215 -10.64 9.75 -11.85
CA ALA A 215 -9.69 10.75 -12.37
C ALA A 215 -9.39 11.86 -11.34
N VAL A 216 -10.39 12.27 -10.55
CA VAL A 216 -10.20 13.18 -9.41
C VAL A 216 -9.27 12.57 -8.36
N GLY A 217 -9.45 11.29 -8.03
CA GLY A 217 -8.56 10.56 -7.13
C GLY A 217 -7.13 10.39 -7.66
N LEU A 218 -6.95 10.36 -8.98
CA LEU A 218 -5.64 10.34 -9.65
C LEU A 218 -5.01 11.74 -9.78
N GLY A 219 -5.75 12.80 -9.45
CA GLY A 219 -5.30 14.18 -9.62
C GLY A 219 -5.16 14.61 -11.08
N THR A 220 -5.81 13.89 -12.02
CA THR A 220 -5.75 14.19 -13.45
C THR A 220 -6.83 15.16 -13.91
N LEU A 221 -7.80 15.46 -13.05
CA LEU A 221 -8.82 16.47 -13.28
C LEU A 221 -8.30 17.84 -12.82
N ASP A 222 -8.34 18.82 -13.71
CA ASP A 222 -8.01 20.20 -13.36
C ASP A 222 -9.09 20.75 -12.41
N ALA A 223 -8.67 21.36 -11.30
CA ALA A 223 -9.58 21.94 -10.32
C ALA A 223 -10.50 23.04 -10.93
N SER A 224 -10.06 23.68 -12.02
CA SER A 224 -10.85 24.66 -12.78
C SER A 224 -11.97 24.05 -13.62
N GLU A 225 -11.88 22.75 -13.94
CA GLU A 225 -12.89 22.02 -14.71
C GLU A 225 -14.03 21.50 -13.81
N VAL A 226 -13.88 21.58 -12.50
CA VAL A 226 -14.87 21.05 -11.56
C VAL A 226 -15.92 22.13 -11.21
N PRO A 227 -17.21 21.93 -11.54
CA PRO A 227 -18.22 22.98 -11.45
C PRO A 227 -18.48 23.53 -10.05
N SER A 228 -18.19 22.75 -9.01
CA SER A 228 -18.34 23.12 -7.61
C SER A 228 -17.64 22.12 -6.69
N GLY A 229 -17.35 22.51 -5.44
CA GLY A 229 -16.87 21.58 -4.41
C GLY A 229 -17.85 20.43 -4.11
N TYR A 230 -19.15 20.60 -4.37
CA TYR A 230 -20.13 19.51 -4.26
C TYR A 230 -19.96 18.48 -5.38
N ALA A 231 -19.79 18.94 -6.62
CA ALA A 231 -19.48 18.07 -7.75
C ALA A 231 -18.16 17.31 -7.54
N PHE A 232 -17.14 17.98 -6.99
CA PHE A 232 -15.88 17.35 -6.59
C PHE A 232 -16.09 16.22 -5.57
N LYS A 233 -16.89 16.48 -4.52
CA LYS A 233 -17.20 15.49 -3.49
C LYS A 233 -17.96 14.28 -4.04
N LEU A 234 -18.91 14.49 -4.96
CA LEU A 234 -19.61 13.39 -5.62
C LEU A 234 -18.66 12.52 -6.46
N ALA A 235 -17.70 13.14 -7.16
CA ALA A 235 -16.69 12.42 -7.94
C ALA A 235 -15.71 11.61 -7.07
N LEU A 236 -15.58 11.94 -5.79
CA LEU A 236 -14.77 11.18 -4.82
C LEU A 236 -15.52 10.04 -4.13
N ALA A 237 -16.85 9.96 -4.26
CA ALA A 237 -17.65 8.96 -3.55
C ALA A 237 -17.20 7.49 -3.75
N PRO A 238 -16.79 7.04 -4.96
CA PRO A 238 -16.24 5.69 -5.15
C PRO A 238 -14.94 5.45 -4.38
N LEU A 239 -14.06 6.47 -4.32
CA LEU A 239 -12.80 6.43 -3.60
C LEU A 239 -13.05 6.42 -2.08
N ASP A 240 -13.98 7.26 -1.60
CA ASP A 240 -14.43 7.27 -0.20
C ASP A 240 -14.93 5.88 0.23
N ALA A 241 -15.74 5.23 -0.61
CA ALA A 241 -16.24 3.89 -0.34
C ALA A 241 -15.12 2.83 -0.31
N LEU A 242 -14.14 2.92 -1.22
CA LEU A 242 -12.98 2.04 -1.25
C LEU A 242 -12.13 2.20 0.01
N VAL A 243 -11.76 3.44 0.35
CA VAL A 243 -10.97 3.78 1.53
C VAL A 243 -11.70 3.39 2.81
N GLY A 244 -13.02 3.63 2.89
CA GLY A 244 -13.87 3.23 4.00
C GLY A 244 -13.86 1.72 4.23
N ALA A 245 -14.04 0.92 3.17
CA ALA A 245 -13.99 -0.53 3.24
C ALA A 245 -12.61 -1.05 3.70
N MET A 246 -11.52 -0.47 3.19
CA MET A 246 -10.16 -0.81 3.63
C MET A 246 -9.93 -0.47 5.10
N ARG A 247 -10.36 0.73 5.55
CA ARG A 247 -10.23 1.14 6.95
C ARG A 247 -11.02 0.21 7.87
N LEU A 248 -12.24 -0.17 7.48
CA LEU A 248 -13.08 -1.11 8.22
C LEU A 248 -12.43 -2.50 8.32
N ALA A 249 -11.91 -3.04 7.21
CA ALA A 249 -11.22 -4.33 7.19
C ALA A 249 -10.00 -4.39 8.13
N ARG A 250 -9.35 -3.24 8.37
CA ARG A 250 -8.13 -3.13 9.17
C ARG A 250 -8.36 -2.65 10.60
N GLU A 251 -9.56 -2.17 10.94
CA GLU A 251 -9.80 -1.50 12.23
C GLU A 251 -9.43 -2.38 13.42
N HIS A 252 -9.91 -3.63 13.47
CA HIS A 252 -9.57 -4.56 14.54
C HIS A 252 -8.09 -4.96 14.53
N LYS A 253 -7.48 -5.03 13.34
CA LYS A 253 -6.04 -5.33 13.18
C LYS A 253 -5.17 -4.22 13.76
N TYR A 254 -5.52 -2.95 13.57
CA TYR A 254 -4.83 -1.83 14.19
C TYR A 254 -4.98 -1.82 15.72
N ARG A 255 -6.18 -2.13 16.23
CA ARG A 255 -6.39 -2.29 17.68
C ARG A 255 -5.52 -3.41 18.26
N LEU A 256 -5.42 -4.54 17.56
CA LEU A 256 -4.55 -5.65 17.94
C LEU A 256 -3.07 -5.25 17.87
N LEU A 257 -2.66 -4.49 16.87
CA LEU A 257 -1.30 -3.98 16.72
C LEU A 257 -0.89 -3.14 17.92
N PHE A 258 -1.71 -2.18 18.31
CA PHE A 258 -1.41 -1.39 19.50
C PHE A 258 -1.39 -2.22 20.77
N LYS A 259 -2.24 -3.25 20.90
CA LYS A 259 -2.20 -4.18 22.03
C LYS A 259 -0.88 -4.97 22.05
N PHE A 260 -0.44 -5.49 20.91
CA PHE A 260 0.81 -6.25 20.79
C PHE A 260 2.03 -5.38 21.10
N VAL A 261 2.07 -4.15 20.60
CA VAL A 261 3.15 -3.21 20.93
C VAL A 261 3.24 -3.01 22.45
N GLN A 262 2.12 -2.74 23.13
CA GLN A 262 2.13 -2.55 24.58
C GLN A 262 2.66 -3.80 25.30
N ARG A 263 2.17 -4.98 24.94
CA ARG A 263 2.58 -6.25 25.56
C ARG A 263 4.04 -6.60 25.28
N LEU A 264 4.56 -6.34 24.08
CA LEU A 264 5.96 -6.57 23.74
C LEU A 264 6.90 -5.67 24.55
N TYR A 265 6.55 -4.39 24.74
CA TYR A 265 7.33 -3.49 25.58
C TYR A 265 7.28 -3.90 27.07
N GLN A 266 6.12 -4.37 27.55
CA GLN A 266 5.99 -4.92 28.90
C GLN A 266 6.79 -6.23 29.09
N ALA A 267 6.79 -7.13 28.11
CA ALA A 267 7.58 -8.36 28.12
C ALA A 267 9.09 -8.04 28.15
N GLY A 268 9.52 -7.09 27.33
CA GLY A 268 10.90 -6.62 27.25
C GLY A 268 11.34 -5.74 28.41
N ARG A 269 10.47 -5.47 29.40
CA ARG A 269 10.73 -4.58 30.55
C ARG A 269 11.29 -3.22 30.14
N ALA A 270 10.75 -2.67 29.06
CA ALA A 270 11.17 -1.35 28.58
C ALA A 270 10.90 -0.28 29.65
N GLU A 271 11.77 0.72 29.74
CA GLU A 271 11.63 1.84 30.68
C GLU A 271 10.25 2.51 30.54
N GLY A 272 9.62 2.82 31.68
CA GLY A 272 8.27 3.35 31.75
C GLY A 272 7.15 2.30 31.63
N TRP A 273 7.37 1.16 30.96
CA TRP A 273 6.32 0.18 30.70
C TRP A 273 6.10 -0.79 31.86
N THR A 274 5.31 -0.37 32.85
CA THR A 274 4.99 -1.20 34.02
C THR A 274 3.98 -2.32 33.72
N ALA A 275 3.96 -3.35 34.57
CA ALA A 275 2.89 -4.34 34.59
C ALA A 275 1.52 -3.67 34.80
N GLY A 276 0.50 -4.21 34.14
CA GLY A 276 -0.85 -3.66 34.12
C GLY A 276 -1.57 -3.95 32.81
N GLU A 277 -2.89 -3.83 32.82
CA GLU A 277 -3.74 -4.08 31.65
C GLU A 277 -3.33 -3.20 30.45
N SER A 278 -3.41 -3.77 29.26
CA SER A 278 -3.19 -3.01 28.02
C SER A 278 -4.32 -2.00 27.79
N PHE A 279 -3.97 -0.76 27.49
CA PHE A 279 -4.95 0.29 27.22
C PHE A 279 -5.61 0.10 25.84
N PRO A 280 -6.92 0.36 25.71
CA PRO A 280 -7.58 0.38 24.42
C PRO A 280 -7.09 1.57 23.60
N ALA A 281 -6.50 1.29 22.43
CA ALA A 281 -6.06 2.29 21.48
C ALA A 281 -6.79 2.09 20.14
N ARG A 282 -7.10 3.21 19.46
CA ARG A 282 -7.77 3.21 18.15
C ARG A 282 -7.06 4.19 17.23
N LEU A 283 -6.92 3.80 15.97
CA LEU A 283 -6.45 4.69 14.91
C LEU A 283 -7.65 5.38 14.26
N ALA A 284 -7.58 6.69 14.14
CA ALA A 284 -8.53 7.49 13.37
C ALA A 284 -7.77 8.16 12.23
N TRP A 285 -8.44 8.30 11.09
CA TRP A 285 -7.87 8.91 9.90
C TRP A 285 -8.61 10.21 9.59
N ALA A 286 -7.86 11.24 9.23
CA ALA A 286 -8.42 12.45 8.66
C ALA A 286 -9.05 12.18 7.27
N PRO A 287 -9.90 13.10 6.76
CA PRO A 287 -10.31 13.10 5.37
C PRO A 287 -9.08 13.06 4.45
N HIS A 288 -9.17 12.32 3.35
CA HIS A 288 -8.12 12.28 2.32
C HIS A 288 -8.41 13.25 1.17
N THR A 289 -9.56 13.93 1.21
CA THR A 289 -9.91 14.98 0.26
C THR A 289 -8.83 16.06 0.31
N PRO A 290 -8.23 16.44 -0.84
CA PRO A 290 -7.28 17.53 -0.89
C PRO A 290 -7.90 18.78 -0.28
N THR A 291 -7.22 19.36 0.71
CA THR A 291 -7.56 20.67 1.28
C THR A 291 -6.47 21.64 0.86
N SER A 292 -6.84 22.88 0.56
CA SER A 292 -5.96 23.89 -0.05
C SER A 292 -4.91 24.48 0.90
N GLY A 293 -4.74 23.94 2.12
CA GLY A 293 -3.79 24.46 3.08
C GLY A 293 -3.44 23.47 4.19
N ASP A 294 -2.41 23.82 4.95
CA ASP A 294 -1.88 23.12 6.14
C ASP A 294 -2.89 23.09 7.32
N GLU A 295 -4.20 23.10 7.04
CA GLU A 295 -5.29 23.16 8.01
C GLU A 295 -5.25 21.97 8.97
N GLN A 296 -4.89 20.78 8.48
CA GLN A 296 -4.75 19.59 9.32
C GLN A 296 -3.58 19.72 10.30
N GLU A 297 -2.47 20.27 9.83
CA GLU A 297 -1.30 20.55 10.66
C GLU A 297 -1.60 21.66 11.68
N HIS A 298 -2.21 22.76 11.24
CA HIS A 298 -2.64 23.85 12.12
C HIS A 298 -3.59 23.36 13.23
N ASN A 299 -4.58 22.52 12.87
CA ASN A 299 -5.49 21.92 13.84
C ASN A 299 -4.76 20.99 14.82
N ALA A 300 -3.81 20.19 14.35
CA ALA A 300 -3.03 19.30 15.19
C ALA A 300 -2.16 20.07 16.20
N LEU A 301 -1.47 21.11 15.73
CA LEU A 301 -0.64 21.99 16.56
C LEU A 301 -1.49 22.74 17.60
N HIS A 302 -2.65 23.26 17.20
CA HIS A 302 -3.57 23.92 18.13
C HIS A 302 -4.03 22.99 19.27
N LEU A 303 -4.28 21.71 18.98
CA LEU A 303 -4.61 20.71 20.00
C LEU A 303 -3.41 20.40 20.91
N GLU A 304 -2.18 20.40 20.40
CA GLU A 304 -0.96 20.22 21.19
C GLU A 304 -0.71 21.42 22.12
N GLU A 305 -0.82 22.65 21.63
CA GLU A 305 -0.68 23.88 22.41
C GLU A 305 -1.66 23.94 23.59
N ALA A 306 -2.88 23.46 23.38
CA ALA A 306 -3.90 23.37 24.42
C ALA A 306 -3.73 22.15 25.34
N GLY A 307 -2.70 21.32 25.14
CA GLY A 307 -2.42 20.11 25.92
C GLY A 307 -3.42 18.97 25.69
N ALA A 308 -4.24 19.05 24.64
CA ALA A 308 -5.26 18.07 24.30
C ALA A 308 -4.73 16.91 23.45
N ALA A 309 -3.58 17.07 22.80
CA ALA A 309 -2.93 16.06 22.00
C ALA A 309 -1.39 16.20 22.05
N VAL A 310 -0.68 15.27 21.41
CA VAL A 310 0.73 15.45 21.03
C VAL A 310 0.77 15.38 19.51
N ALA A 311 1.23 16.44 18.86
CA ALA A 311 1.31 16.51 17.40
C ALA A 311 2.70 16.06 16.93
N LEU A 312 2.70 15.20 15.91
CA LEU A 312 3.91 14.74 15.23
C LEU A 312 3.75 15.08 13.76
N VAL A 313 4.37 16.19 13.35
CA VAL A 313 4.25 16.77 11.99
C VAL A 313 5.60 16.83 11.30
N GLY A 314 5.61 16.80 9.97
CA GLY A 314 6.84 16.81 9.17
C GLY A 314 7.85 15.74 9.59
N GLU A 315 9.11 16.15 9.79
CA GLU A 315 10.20 15.26 10.20
C GLU A 315 10.00 14.61 11.58
N ARG A 316 9.15 15.19 12.45
CA ARG A 316 8.79 14.59 13.74
C ARG A 316 7.84 13.40 13.61
N ALA A 317 7.19 13.20 12.47
CA ALA A 317 6.30 12.08 12.21
C ALA A 317 7.07 10.76 11.97
N ASN A 318 7.92 10.39 12.91
CA ASN A 318 8.79 9.22 12.82
C ASN A 318 8.65 8.30 14.05
N ALA A 319 9.13 7.06 13.92
CA ALA A 319 8.98 6.03 14.95
C ALA A 319 9.62 6.39 16.30
N ARG A 320 10.74 7.14 16.28
CA ARG A 320 11.48 7.52 17.49
C ARG A 320 10.69 8.52 18.32
N GLU A 321 10.17 9.56 17.66
CA GLU A 321 9.37 10.60 18.30
C GLU A 321 7.99 10.08 18.71
N LEU A 322 7.39 9.18 17.93
CA LEU A 322 6.17 8.48 18.34
C LEU A 322 6.36 7.72 19.66
N ARG A 323 7.46 6.97 19.79
CA ARG A 323 7.77 6.25 21.04
C ARG A 323 7.91 7.21 22.22
N ARG A 324 8.67 8.29 22.05
CA ARG A 324 8.87 9.33 23.07
C ARG A 324 7.57 10.01 23.49
N ALA A 325 6.68 10.27 22.53
CA ALA A 325 5.37 10.87 22.78
C ALA A 325 4.43 9.92 23.54
N LEU A 326 4.46 8.63 23.20
CA LEU A 326 3.56 7.62 23.78
C LEU A 326 3.91 7.28 25.23
N GLU A 327 5.20 7.17 25.57
CA GLU A 327 5.62 6.70 26.89
C GLU A 327 4.97 7.50 28.04
N PRO A 328 5.08 8.84 28.15
CA PRO A 328 4.45 9.57 29.25
C PRO A 328 2.92 9.46 29.27
N VAL A 329 2.29 9.29 28.11
CA VAL A 329 0.83 9.12 27.99
C VAL A 329 0.42 7.76 28.54
N LEU A 330 1.23 6.72 28.36
CA LEU A 330 0.92 5.37 28.83
C LEU A 330 1.30 5.14 30.30
N THR A 331 2.31 5.85 30.81
CA THR A 331 2.81 5.68 32.18
C THR A 331 2.12 6.58 33.21
N SER A 332 1.67 7.78 32.82
CA SER A 332 1.05 8.74 33.75
C SER A 332 -0.46 8.83 33.60
N ARG A 333 -1.19 8.32 34.63
CA ARG A 333 -2.65 8.48 34.73
C ARG A 333 -3.05 9.95 34.82
N GLU A 334 -2.27 10.77 35.52
CA GLU A 334 -2.51 12.22 35.67
C GLU A 334 -2.42 12.92 34.31
N ARG A 335 -1.36 12.65 33.52
CA ARG A 335 -1.19 13.22 32.19
C ARG A 335 -2.34 12.85 31.26
N ARG A 336 -2.79 11.58 31.27
CA ARG A 336 -3.99 11.17 30.52
C ARG A 336 -5.24 11.91 30.97
N GLY A 337 -5.42 12.09 32.27
CA GLY A 337 -6.56 12.82 32.84
C GLY A 337 -6.58 14.28 32.40
N ALA A 338 -5.43 14.96 32.45
CA ALA A 338 -5.27 16.34 32.00
C ALA A 338 -5.53 16.47 30.49
N MET A 339 -4.90 15.62 29.68
CA MET A 339 -5.09 15.60 28.22
C MET A 339 -6.55 15.34 27.83
N ALA A 340 -7.21 14.37 28.47
CA ALA A 340 -8.62 14.07 28.23
C ALA A 340 -9.56 15.22 28.69
N LYS A 341 -9.18 16.00 29.70
CA LYS A 341 -9.93 17.20 30.12
C LYS A 341 -9.79 18.29 29.06
N ALA A 342 -8.57 18.58 28.61
CA ALA A 342 -8.28 19.58 27.57
C ALA A 342 -8.96 19.23 26.23
N ALA A 343 -8.90 17.96 25.81
CA ALA A 343 -9.57 17.50 24.60
C ALA A 343 -11.09 17.68 24.66
N ARG A 344 -11.71 17.43 25.83
CA ARG A 344 -13.15 17.65 26.03
C ARG A 344 -13.54 19.12 25.98
N THR A 345 -12.71 20.03 26.46
CA THR A 345 -12.99 21.47 26.39
C THR A 345 -12.89 22.04 24.98
N LEU A 346 -12.07 21.44 24.12
CA LEU A 346 -11.92 21.85 22.71
C LEU A 346 -12.93 21.17 21.78
N GLY A 347 -13.54 20.07 22.22
CA GLY A 347 -14.58 19.38 21.48
C GLY A 347 -15.77 20.30 21.21
N LYS A 348 -16.13 20.46 19.93
CA LYS A 348 -17.27 21.26 19.48
C LYS A 348 -18.36 20.34 18.89
N PRO A 349 -19.09 19.56 19.71
CA PRO A 349 -20.07 18.58 19.23
C PRO A 349 -21.23 19.25 18.45
N ASP A 350 -21.50 20.52 18.73
CA ASP A 350 -22.52 21.37 18.10
C ASP A 350 -21.97 22.24 16.96
N ALA A 351 -20.72 22.03 16.52
CA ALA A 351 -20.09 22.84 15.45
C ALA A 351 -20.93 22.92 14.18
N ALA A 352 -21.51 21.80 13.74
CA ALA A 352 -22.32 21.75 12.52
C ALA A 352 -23.59 22.59 12.64
N MET A 353 -24.23 22.57 13.82
CA MET A 353 -25.43 23.36 14.11
C MET A 353 -25.09 24.86 14.14
N ARG A 354 -24.03 25.25 14.85
CA ARG A 354 -23.57 26.65 14.87
C ARG A 354 -23.18 27.17 13.49
N LEU A 355 -22.55 26.33 12.67
CA LEU A 355 -22.22 26.69 11.29
C LEU A 355 -23.49 26.89 10.45
N ALA A 356 -24.48 26.01 10.58
CA ALA A 356 -25.76 26.15 9.89
C ALA A 356 -26.49 27.44 10.32
N GLU A 357 -26.55 27.74 11.62
CA GLU A 357 -27.13 28.98 12.15
C GLU A 357 -26.40 30.22 11.62
N LEU A 358 -25.06 30.19 11.57
CA LEU A 358 -24.26 31.28 11.02
C LEU A 358 -24.59 31.49 9.53
N LEU A 359 -24.60 30.43 8.73
CA LEU A 359 -24.93 30.51 7.31
C LEU A 359 -26.35 31.04 7.08
N LEU A 360 -27.33 30.58 7.86
CA LEU A 360 -28.70 31.10 7.82
C LEU A 360 -28.74 32.59 8.19
N SER A 361 -28.00 33.00 9.23
CA SER A 361 -27.94 34.40 9.63
C SER A 361 -27.35 35.31 8.56
N VAL A 362 -26.32 34.85 7.84
CA VAL A 362 -25.72 35.60 6.72
C VAL A 362 -26.70 35.69 5.55
N ALA A 363 -27.30 34.57 5.16
CA ALA A 363 -28.26 34.53 4.06
C ALA A 363 -29.51 35.40 4.33
N LEU A 364 -30.02 35.38 5.57
CA LEU A 364 -31.18 36.18 5.97
C LEU A 364 -30.83 37.67 6.14
N ASN A 365 -29.61 38.01 6.54
CA ASN A 365 -29.16 39.41 6.65
C ASN A 365 -28.85 40.04 5.28
N GLU A 366 -28.44 39.28 4.27
CA GLU A 366 -28.28 39.81 2.90
C GLU A 366 -29.62 40.21 2.26
N HIS A 367 -30.73 39.56 2.63
CA HIS A 367 -32.06 39.91 2.16
C HIS A 367 -32.59 41.27 2.67
N HIS A 368 -31.98 41.85 3.71
CA HIS A 368 -32.31 43.20 4.21
C HIS A 368 -31.46 44.32 3.59
N ARG A 369 -30.47 44.00 2.75
CA ARG A 369 -29.57 44.99 2.09
C ARG A 369 -29.78 45.13 0.58
N ARG A 370 -30.79 44.46 0.00
CA ARG A 370 -31.31 44.73 -1.34
C ARG A 370 -32.70 45.35 -1.20
#